data_AF-A0A2N1SB65-F1
#
_entry.id   AF-A0A2N1SB65-F1
#
_cell.length_a   1.000
_cell.length_b   1.000
_cell.length_c   1.000
_cell.angle_alpha   90.00
_cell.angle_beta   90.00
_cell.angle_gamma   90.00
#
_symmetry.space_group_name_H-M   'P 1'
#
loop_
_entity.id
_entity.type
_entity.pdbx_description
1 polymer ?
#
loop_
_entity_poly.entity_id
_entity_poly.type
_entity_poly.pdbx_seq_one_letter_code
_entity_poly.pdbx_strand_id
1 'polypeptide(L)'
;MLQIKNLMKEKYVPEDRMELLVGLIYKRLKDYAFDLISDGKAVDVSFDKQFALFSKYFLYAKSNFNPLNRMRSSHAILQVNPKEQVFIRQLTDIDCISESKFMDLMHVLLNFQQYIEQGLIEGAIIPEEVDELDKNAELIWGAIFQNAYDEIERRRRLAQSVDEKEIDAIARKIYHQIQGQHISQESFPLDNRLSFGEFLKLSDQPKIGWHIDWEMRYAK
;
A
#
# COMPACT_ATOMS: atom_id res chain seq x y z
N MET A 1 -12.46 -21.60 29.22
CA MET A 1 -12.26 -20.29 28.56
C MET A 1 -11.25 -19.38 29.27
N LEU A 2 -11.30 -19.24 30.60
CA LEU A 2 -10.41 -18.33 31.36
C LEU A 2 -8.91 -18.67 31.19
N GLN A 3 -8.53 -19.94 31.25
CA GLN A 3 -7.14 -20.39 31.08
C GLN A 3 -6.60 -20.15 29.66
N ILE A 4 -7.43 -20.33 28.64
CA ILE A 4 -7.05 -20.06 27.24
C ILE A 4 -6.86 -18.56 27.04
N LYS A 5 -7.76 -17.73 27.60
CA LYS A 5 -7.63 -16.26 27.54
C LYS A 5 -6.31 -15.79 28.19
N ASN A 6 -5.89 -16.38 29.30
CA ASN A 6 -4.62 -16.03 29.96
C ASN A 6 -3.39 -16.41 29.11
N LEU A 7 -3.36 -17.59 28.49
CA LEU A 7 -2.30 -18.01 27.57
C LEU A 7 -2.21 -17.14 26.30
N MET A 8 -3.34 -16.59 25.86
CA MET A 8 -3.38 -15.65 24.72
C MET A 8 -2.87 -14.25 25.10
N LYS A 9 -3.10 -13.79 26.33
CA LYS A 9 -2.54 -12.54 26.86
C LYS A 9 -1.00 -12.57 26.89
N GLU A 10 -0.42 -13.71 27.26
CA GLU A 10 1.04 -13.93 27.21
C GLU A 10 1.63 -13.81 25.79
N LYS A 11 0.79 -13.87 24.75
CA LYS A 11 1.19 -13.67 23.35
C LYS A 11 0.95 -12.25 22.82
N TYR A 12 0.78 -11.23 23.67
CA TYR A 12 0.60 -9.82 23.24
C TYR A 12 -0.62 -9.56 22.35
N VAL A 13 -1.78 -10.14 22.68
CA VAL A 13 -3.05 -9.77 22.03
C VAL A 13 -3.75 -8.69 22.87
N PRO A 14 -4.14 -7.53 22.29
CA PRO A 14 -4.88 -6.49 22.99
C PRO A 14 -6.17 -7.01 23.64
N GLU A 15 -6.45 -6.57 24.86
CA GLU A 15 -7.53 -7.12 25.70
C GLU A 15 -8.94 -6.90 25.11
N ASP A 16 -9.13 -5.79 24.39
CA ASP A 16 -10.34 -5.44 23.65
C ASP A 16 -10.59 -6.33 22.42
N ARG A 17 -9.55 -7.00 21.90
CA ARG A 17 -9.63 -7.91 20.73
C ARG A 17 -9.73 -9.38 21.11
N MET A 18 -9.57 -9.69 22.39
CA MET A 18 -9.62 -11.07 22.89
C MET A 18 -10.95 -11.76 22.61
N GLU A 19 -12.07 -11.04 22.71
CA GLU A 19 -13.39 -11.62 22.45
C GLU A 19 -13.61 -11.89 20.96
N LEU A 20 -13.16 -10.98 20.10
CA LEU A 20 -13.19 -11.15 18.65
C LEU A 20 -12.35 -12.35 18.21
N LEU A 21 -11.12 -12.47 18.71
CA LEU A 21 -10.22 -13.59 18.41
C LEU A 21 -10.83 -14.93 18.82
N VAL A 22 -11.34 -15.02 20.06
CA VAL A 22 -12.00 -16.23 20.56
C VAL A 22 -13.21 -16.58 19.70
N GLY A 23 -14.02 -15.59 19.30
CA GLY A 23 -15.17 -15.80 18.41
C GLY A 23 -14.78 -16.33 17.03
N LEU A 24 -13.74 -15.76 16.40
CA LEU A 24 -13.25 -16.19 15.09
C LEU A 24 -12.68 -17.60 15.11
N ILE A 25 -11.86 -17.92 16.12
CA ILE A 25 -11.31 -19.28 16.31
C ILE A 25 -12.44 -20.28 16.53
N TYR A 26 -13.39 -19.96 17.41
CA TYR A 26 -14.50 -20.85 17.73
C TYR A 26 -15.39 -21.13 16.51
N LYS A 27 -15.72 -20.09 15.73
CA LYS A 27 -16.48 -20.23 14.48
C LYS A 27 -15.72 -21.12 13.49
N ARG A 28 -14.43 -20.84 13.26
CA ARG A 28 -13.64 -21.61 12.30
C ARG A 28 -13.47 -23.08 12.71
N LEU A 29 -13.34 -23.35 14.02
CA LEU A 29 -13.28 -24.70 14.56
C LEU A 29 -14.60 -25.46 14.31
N LYS A 30 -15.75 -24.79 14.51
CA LYS A 30 -17.07 -25.34 14.20
C LYS A 30 -17.22 -25.68 12.72
N ASP A 31 -16.88 -24.73 11.84
CA ASP A 31 -16.97 -24.92 10.40
C ASP A 31 -16.07 -26.09 9.94
N TYR A 32 -14.82 -26.13 10.43
CA TYR A 32 -13.88 -27.21 10.13
C TYR A 32 -14.34 -28.59 10.62
N ALA A 33 -14.89 -28.66 11.83
CA ALA A 33 -15.42 -29.90 12.37
C ALA A 33 -16.66 -30.37 11.58
N PHE A 34 -17.52 -29.43 11.18
CA PHE A 34 -18.69 -29.71 10.35
C PHE A 34 -18.28 -30.27 8.99
N ASP A 35 -17.35 -29.61 8.29
CA ASP A 35 -16.85 -30.03 6.97
C ASP A 35 -16.26 -31.45 7.00
N LEU A 36 -15.50 -31.77 8.04
CA LEU A 36 -14.91 -33.12 8.20
C LEU A 36 -15.95 -34.19 8.51
N ILE A 37 -16.91 -33.88 9.37
CA ILE A 37 -17.99 -34.81 9.72
C ILE A 37 -18.90 -35.06 8.51
N SER A 38 -19.22 -34.01 7.72
CA SER A 38 -20.00 -34.16 6.49
C SER A 38 -19.27 -34.98 5.41
N ASP A 39 -17.94 -34.95 5.41
CA ASP A 39 -17.08 -35.76 4.54
C ASP A 39 -16.78 -37.17 5.09
N GLY A 40 -17.30 -37.53 6.27
CA GLY A 40 -17.02 -38.81 6.93
C GLY A 40 -15.57 -38.98 7.41
N LYS A 41 -14.82 -37.89 7.55
CA LYS A 41 -13.41 -37.87 7.97
C LYS A 41 -13.29 -37.62 9.47
N ALA A 42 -12.31 -38.28 10.10
CA ALA A 42 -11.99 -38.03 11.50
C ALA A 42 -11.34 -36.64 11.68
N VAL A 43 -11.68 -35.97 12.78
CA VAL A 43 -11.07 -34.68 13.15
C VAL A 43 -9.66 -34.91 13.67
N ASP A 44 -8.67 -34.50 12.88
CA ASP A 44 -7.26 -34.51 13.28
C ASP A 44 -6.97 -33.28 14.17
N VAL A 45 -6.64 -33.55 15.43
CA VAL A 45 -6.37 -32.54 16.47
C VAL A 45 -4.88 -32.31 16.72
N SER A 46 -4.02 -32.73 15.79
CA SER A 46 -2.57 -32.48 15.90
C SER A 46 -2.24 -30.99 15.96
N PHE A 47 -1.27 -30.66 16.81
CA PHE A 47 -0.84 -29.29 17.05
C PHE A 47 -0.40 -28.60 15.75
N ASP A 48 0.37 -29.26 14.89
CA ASP A 48 0.90 -28.65 13.67
C ASP A 48 -0.19 -28.24 12.67
N LYS A 49 -1.20 -29.09 12.48
CA LYS A 49 -2.34 -28.77 11.61
C LYS A 49 -3.20 -27.67 12.19
N GLN A 50 -3.47 -27.71 13.50
CA GLN A 50 -4.24 -26.65 14.15
C GLN A 50 -3.48 -25.32 14.17
N PHE A 51 -2.18 -25.35 14.43
CA PHE A 51 -1.33 -24.17 14.40
C PHE A 51 -1.32 -23.53 13.01
N ALA A 52 -1.17 -24.32 11.94
CA ALA A 52 -1.28 -23.82 10.57
C ALA A 52 -2.68 -23.23 10.28
N LEU A 53 -3.75 -23.87 10.77
CA LEU A 53 -5.12 -23.42 10.54
C LEU A 53 -5.44 -22.09 11.24
N PHE A 54 -4.93 -21.91 12.46
CA PHE A 54 -5.34 -20.84 13.36
C PHE A 54 -4.33 -19.71 13.55
N SER A 55 -3.04 -19.93 13.24
CA SER A 55 -1.95 -18.93 13.38
C SER A 55 -2.27 -17.59 12.71
N LYS A 56 -2.91 -17.60 11.54
CA LYS A 56 -3.36 -16.39 10.83
C LYS A 56 -4.35 -15.52 11.61
N TYR A 57 -5.19 -16.11 12.46
CA TYR A 57 -6.14 -15.35 13.29
C TYR A 57 -5.43 -14.73 14.49
N PHE A 58 -4.41 -15.40 15.04
CA PHE A 58 -3.55 -14.80 16.05
C PHE A 58 -2.75 -13.63 15.48
N LEU A 59 -2.20 -13.76 14.26
CA LEU A 59 -1.57 -12.65 13.54
C LEU A 59 -2.57 -11.51 13.28
N TYR A 60 -3.81 -11.81 12.90
CA TYR A 60 -4.88 -10.83 12.68
C TYR A 60 -5.34 -10.11 13.96
N ALA A 61 -5.35 -10.79 15.11
CA ALA A 61 -5.75 -10.19 16.38
C ALA A 61 -4.59 -9.44 17.06
N LYS A 62 -3.34 -9.85 16.79
CA LYS A 62 -2.13 -9.13 17.18
C LYS A 62 -1.91 -7.89 16.33
N SER A 63 -2.17 -7.98 15.02
CA SER A 63 -2.18 -6.79 14.20
C SER A 63 -3.34 -5.93 14.66
N ASN A 64 -3.06 -4.65 14.89
CA ASN A 64 -4.09 -3.66 15.21
C ASN A 64 -4.94 -3.32 13.98
N PHE A 65 -4.98 -4.22 12.99
CA PHE A 65 -5.84 -4.18 11.82
C PHE A 65 -7.30 -4.06 12.25
N ASN A 66 -7.82 -2.84 12.25
CA ASN A 66 -9.20 -2.56 12.52
C ASN A 66 -9.96 -2.60 11.18
N PRO A 67 -10.88 -3.54 10.94
CA PRO A 67 -11.70 -3.51 9.73
C PRO A 67 -12.50 -2.20 9.59
N LEU A 68 -12.73 -1.46 10.68
CA LEU A 68 -13.31 -0.10 10.63
C LEU A 68 -12.37 0.93 10.00
N ASN A 69 -11.04 0.76 10.06
CA ASN A 69 -10.11 1.68 9.38
C ASN A 69 -10.22 1.56 7.85
N ARG A 70 -10.44 0.35 7.31
CA ARG A 70 -10.81 0.18 5.88
C ARG A 70 -12.14 0.84 5.51
N MET A 71 -13.10 0.87 6.44
CA MET A 71 -14.37 1.56 6.20
C MET A 71 -14.19 3.09 6.25
N ARG A 72 -13.31 3.62 7.11
CA ARG A 72 -12.99 5.06 7.14
C ARG A 72 -12.37 5.57 5.84
N SER A 73 -11.46 4.81 5.20
CA SER A 73 -10.90 5.22 3.90
C SER A 73 -11.98 5.28 2.82
N SER A 74 -12.88 4.31 2.77
CA SER A 74 -13.97 4.33 1.79
C SER A 74 -14.87 5.57 1.92
N HIS A 75 -15.09 6.07 3.15
CA HIS A 75 -15.90 7.26 3.39
C HIS A 75 -15.14 8.57 3.10
N ALA A 76 -13.84 8.63 3.41
CA ALA A 76 -12.98 9.76 3.08
C ALA A 76 -12.80 9.93 1.57
N ILE A 77 -12.67 8.83 0.82
CA ILE A 77 -12.60 8.85 -0.67
C ILE A 77 -13.82 9.48 -1.29
N LEU A 78 -15.01 9.22 -0.73
CA LEU A 78 -16.27 9.73 -1.27
C LEU A 78 -16.42 11.24 -1.12
N GLN A 79 -15.62 11.88 -0.27
CA GLN A 79 -15.67 13.33 -0.05
C GLN A 79 -14.59 14.11 -0.82
N VAL A 80 -13.57 13.43 -1.33
CA VAL A 80 -12.48 14.06 -2.09
C VAL A 80 -12.74 13.87 -3.57
N ASN A 81 -12.81 14.97 -4.32
CA ASN A 81 -12.87 14.93 -5.77
C ASN A 81 -11.51 14.46 -6.31
N PRO A 82 -11.42 13.28 -6.98
CA PRO A 82 -10.12 12.75 -7.42
C PRO A 82 -9.38 13.69 -8.39
N LYS A 83 -10.10 14.50 -9.16
CA LYS A 83 -9.52 15.46 -10.11
C LYS A 83 -8.73 16.58 -9.43
N GLU A 84 -8.93 16.80 -8.13
CA GLU A 84 -8.23 17.83 -7.38
C GLU A 84 -6.86 17.35 -6.89
N GLN A 85 -6.62 16.04 -6.85
CA GLN A 85 -5.34 15.45 -6.47
C GLN A 85 -4.29 15.74 -7.53
N VAL A 86 -3.12 16.22 -7.11
CA VAL A 86 -2.06 16.62 -8.01
C VAL A 86 -1.60 15.42 -8.84
N PHE A 87 -1.41 14.25 -8.22
CA PHE A 87 -0.94 13.07 -8.95
C PHE A 87 -1.92 12.63 -10.05
N ILE A 88 -3.24 12.73 -9.82
CA ILE A 88 -4.26 12.42 -10.83
C ILE A 88 -4.17 13.40 -12.00
N ARG A 89 -4.01 14.70 -11.70
CA ARG A 89 -3.82 15.72 -12.75
C ARG A 89 -2.57 15.43 -13.57
N GLN A 90 -1.43 15.17 -12.91
CA GLN A 90 -0.19 14.85 -13.62
C GLN A 90 -0.37 13.67 -14.60
N LEU A 91 -1.05 12.61 -14.16
CA LEU A 91 -1.28 11.41 -14.99
C LEU A 91 -2.31 11.61 -16.09
N THR A 92 -3.31 12.47 -15.87
CA THR A 92 -4.31 12.82 -16.89
C THR A 92 -3.69 13.72 -17.96
N ASP A 93 -2.84 14.66 -17.57
CA ASP A 93 -2.20 15.62 -18.48
C ASP A 93 -1.28 14.94 -19.50
N ILE A 94 -0.67 13.79 -19.14
CA ILE A 94 0.15 12.96 -20.04
C ILE A 94 -0.65 11.81 -20.70
N ASP A 95 -1.99 11.83 -20.60
CA ASP A 95 -2.90 10.81 -21.12
C ASP A 95 -2.52 9.37 -20.67
N CYS A 96 -2.08 9.22 -19.42
CA CYS A 96 -1.69 7.92 -18.86
C CYS A 96 -2.88 7.14 -18.28
N ILE A 97 -3.90 7.85 -17.80
CA ILE A 97 -5.07 7.26 -17.15
C ILE A 97 -6.35 7.94 -17.62
N SER A 98 -7.46 7.21 -17.57
CA SER A 98 -8.80 7.77 -17.77
C SER A 98 -9.57 7.83 -16.45
N GLU A 99 -10.71 8.53 -16.43
CA GLU A 99 -11.53 8.73 -15.22
C GLU A 99 -11.92 7.41 -14.53
N SER A 100 -12.04 6.32 -15.29
CA SER A 100 -12.33 4.99 -14.75
C SER A 100 -11.27 4.47 -13.76
N LYS A 101 -10.04 5.02 -13.80
CA LYS A 101 -8.92 4.65 -12.93
C LYS A 101 -8.73 5.54 -11.73
N PHE A 102 -9.46 6.65 -11.63
CA PHE A 102 -9.26 7.62 -10.55
C PHE A 102 -9.48 6.98 -9.18
N MET A 103 -10.59 6.27 -9.01
CA MET A 103 -10.92 5.63 -7.74
C MET A 103 -9.93 4.53 -7.37
N ASP A 104 -9.48 3.73 -8.33
CA ASP A 104 -8.48 2.68 -8.10
C ASP A 104 -7.19 3.26 -7.51
N LEU A 105 -6.71 4.38 -8.06
CA LEU A 105 -5.48 5.03 -7.59
C LEU A 105 -5.68 5.77 -6.27
N MET A 106 -6.84 6.40 -6.06
CA MET A 106 -7.21 6.96 -4.75
C MET A 106 -7.17 5.88 -3.66
N HIS A 107 -7.68 4.68 -3.96
CA HIS A 107 -7.60 3.55 -3.04
C HIS A 107 -6.16 3.11 -2.77
N VAL A 108 -5.27 3.14 -3.77
CA VAL A 108 -3.86 2.81 -3.56
C VAL A 108 -3.21 3.81 -2.60
N LEU A 109 -3.33 5.11 -2.88
CA LEU A 109 -2.77 6.18 -2.05
C LEU A 109 -3.26 6.09 -0.60
N LEU A 110 -4.58 5.96 -0.41
CA LEU A 110 -5.15 5.94 0.94
C LEU A 110 -4.84 4.68 1.72
N ASN A 111 -4.80 3.51 1.06
CA ASN A 111 -4.35 2.30 1.73
C ASN A 111 -2.91 2.45 2.24
N PHE A 112 -2.04 3.10 1.46
CA PHE A 112 -0.68 3.40 1.88
C PHE A 112 -0.65 4.39 3.05
N GLN A 113 -1.34 5.53 2.97
CA GLN A 113 -1.38 6.51 4.05
C GLN A 113 -1.91 5.91 5.35
N GLN A 114 -2.97 5.09 5.28
CA GLN A 114 -3.51 4.39 6.44
C GLN A 114 -2.54 3.36 7.02
N TYR A 115 -1.80 2.66 6.17
CA TYR A 115 -0.79 1.70 6.63
C TYR A 115 0.28 2.42 7.45
N ILE A 116 0.79 3.55 6.95
CA ILE A 116 1.80 4.36 7.65
C ILE A 116 1.23 5.00 8.93
N GLU A 117 0.07 5.66 8.85
CA GLU A 117 -0.58 6.29 10.00
C GLU A 117 -0.81 5.29 11.13
N GLN A 118 -1.32 4.11 10.78
CA GLN A 118 -1.58 3.05 11.73
C GLN A 118 -0.27 2.50 12.33
N GLY A 119 0.77 2.31 11.52
CA GLY A 119 2.10 1.91 12.00
C GLY A 119 2.70 2.92 13.00
N LEU A 120 2.55 4.23 12.73
CA LEU A 120 3.01 5.30 13.61
C LEU A 120 2.24 5.31 14.95
N ILE A 121 0.90 5.19 14.91
CA ILE A 121 0.06 5.13 16.12
C ILE A 121 0.44 3.92 16.99
N GLU A 122 0.79 2.80 16.37
CA GLU A 122 1.17 1.57 17.05
C GLU A 122 2.61 1.56 17.58
N GLY A 123 3.44 2.54 17.15
CA GLY A 123 4.88 2.52 17.38
C GLY A 123 5.61 1.40 16.64
N ALA A 124 4.97 0.80 15.62
CA ALA A 124 5.58 -0.20 14.74
C ALA A 124 6.41 0.45 13.62
N ILE A 125 6.13 1.73 13.33
CA ILE A 125 6.87 2.60 12.43
C ILE A 125 7.22 3.86 13.22
N ILE A 126 8.43 4.38 13.07
CA ILE A 126 8.81 5.69 13.61
C ILE A 126 8.90 6.74 12.48
N PRO A 127 8.73 8.05 12.77
CA PRO A 127 8.77 9.10 11.76
C PRO A 127 10.03 9.09 10.89
N GLU A 128 11.19 8.79 11.48
CA GLU A 128 12.47 8.73 10.78
C GLU A 128 12.49 7.66 9.68
N GLU A 129 11.82 6.52 9.90
CA GLU A 129 11.73 5.45 8.90
C GLU A 129 10.80 5.84 7.74
N VAL A 130 9.81 6.72 7.99
CA VAL A 130 8.99 7.32 6.92
C VAL A 130 9.83 8.28 6.09
N ASP A 131 10.64 9.12 6.73
CA ASP A 131 11.56 10.02 6.00
C ASP A 131 12.59 9.25 5.17
N GLU A 132 13.08 8.12 5.66
CA GLU A 132 13.95 7.22 4.90
C GLU A 132 13.22 6.54 3.74
N LEU A 133 11.95 6.16 3.94
CA LEU A 133 11.09 5.63 2.88
C LEU A 133 10.90 6.65 1.75
N ASP A 134 10.58 7.91 2.08
CA ASP A 134 10.45 9.01 1.13
C ASP A 134 11.73 9.15 0.29
N LYS A 135 12.89 9.23 0.95
CA LYS A 135 14.20 9.38 0.27
C LYS A 135 14.50 8.19 -0.63
N ASN A 136 14.22 6.97 -0.18
CA ASN A 136 14.45 5.77 -0.98
C ASN A 136 13.57 5.76 -2.23
N ALA A 137 12.30 6.15 -2.10
CA ALA A 137 11.40 6.29 -3.24
C ALA A 137 11.88 7.38 -4.21
N GLU A 138 12.28 8.56 -3.71
CA GLU A 138 12.84 9.65 -4.52
C GLU A 138 14.10 9.19 -5.28
N LEU A 139 15.00 8.43 -4.66
CA LEU A 139 16.19 7.89 -5.31
C LEU A 139 15.85 6.90 -6.43
N ILE A 140 14.93 5.95 -6.17
CA ILE A 140 14.47 4.97 -7.17
C ILE A 140 13.82 5.69 -8.35
N TRP A 141 12.90 6.61 -8.05
CA TRP A 141 12.24 7.41 -9.08
C TRP A 141 13.24 8.24 -9.87
N GLY A 142 14.16 8.95 -9.20
CA GLY A 142 15.15 9.82 -9.82
C GLY A 142 16.05 9.06 -10.79
N ALA A 143 16.50 7.87 -10.41
CA ALA A 143 17.29 7.02 -11.30
C ALA A 143 16.49 6.60 -12.55
N ILE A 144 15.22 6.22 -12.39
CA ILE A 144 14.34 5.83 -13.51
C ILE A 144 14.08 7.04 -14.42
N PHE A 145 13.74 8.17 -13.83
CA PHE A 145 13.40 9.41 -14.50
C PHE A 145 14.56 9.95 -15.33
N GLN A 146 15.75 10.06 -14.72
CA GLN A 146 16.97 10.53 -15.40
C GLN A 146 17.33 9.61 -16.57
N ASN A 147 17.34 8.29 -16.35
CA ASN A 147 17.62 7.34 -17.43
C ASN A 147 16.61 7.41 -18.57
N ALA A 148 15.33 7.65 -18.26
CA ALA A 148 14.27 7.74 -19.24
C ALA A 148 14.34 9.03 -20.08
N TYR A 149 14.79 10.14 -19.49
CA TYR A 149 14.83 11.46 -20.13
C TYR A 149 16.21 11.90 -20.64
N ASP A 150 17.29 11.15 -20.41
CA ASP A 150 18.67 11.53 -20.81
C ASP A 150 18.78 11.95 -22.29
N GLU A 151 18.17 11.17 -23.20
CA GLU A 151 18.19 11.47 -24.63
C GLU A 151 17.37 12.73 -24.99
N ILE A 152 16.28 13.00 -24.29
CA ILE A 152 15.48 14.21 -24.48
C ILE A 152 16.28 15.43 -24.03
N GLU A 153 16.93 15.35 -22.87
CA GLU A 153 17.78 16.44 -22.39
C GLU A 153 18.97 16.69 -23.31
N ARG A 154 19.62 15.63 -23.80
CA ARG A 154 20.72 15.74 -24.77
C ARG A 154 20.28 16.49 -26.02
N ARG A 155 19.10 16.17 -26.57
CA ARG A 155 18.54 16.86 -27.74
C ARG A 155 18.16 18.31 -27.45
N ARG A 156 17.54 18.59 -26.29
CA ARG A 156 17.26 19.96 -25.83
C ARG A 156 18.54 20.80 -25.74
N ARG A 157 19.63 20.25 -25.19
CA ARG A 157 20.96 20.91 -25.12
C ARG A 157 21.56 21.23 -26.50
N LEU A 158 21.28 20.40 -27.50
CA LEU A 158 21.71 20.59 -28.89
C LEU A 158 20.74 21.46 -29.71
N ALA A 159 19.74 22.10 -29.07
CA ALA A 159 18.69 22.88 -29.71
C ALA A 159 17.91 22.11 -30.80
N GLN A 160 17.81 20.79 -30.66
CA GLN A 160 17.03 19.96 -31.55
C GLN A 160 15.56 19.98 -31.11
N SER A 161 14.65 19.95 -32.09
CA SER A 161 13.21 19.86 -31.81
C SER A 161 12.90 18.53 -31.13
N VAL A 162 12.16 18.59 -30.03
CA VAL A 162 11.61 17.43 -29.32
C VAL A 162 10.09 17.51 -29.43
N ASP A 163 9.45 16.41 -29.83
CA ASP A 163 8.00 16.32 -29.90
C ASP A 163 7.42 16.08 -28.50
N GLU A 164 6.41 16.85 -28.11
CA GLU A 164 5.70 16.69 -26.83
C GLU A 164 5.12 15.27 -26.69
N LYS A 165 4.64 14.68 -27.80
CA LYS A 165 4.11 13.30 -27.77
C LYS A 165 5.15 12.27 -27.38
N GLU A 166 6.42 12.52 -27.72
CA GLU A 166 7.53 11.67 -27.31
C GLU A 166 7.78 11.80 -25.80
N ILE A 167 7.73 13.02 -25.27
CA ILE A 167 7.87 13.30 -23.84
C ILE A 167 6.75 12.62 -23.03
N ASP A 168 5.51 12.71 -23.49
CA ASP A 168 4.36 12.03 -22.87
C ASP A 168 4.51 10.51 -22.91
N ALA A 169 5.01 9.96 -24.04
CA ALA A 169 5.26 8.53 -24.15
C ALA A 169 6.34 8.05 -23.16
N ILE A 170 7.36 8.87 -22.89
CA ILE A 170 8.38 8.59 -21.87
C ILE A 170 7.77 8.69 -20.47
N ALA A 171 6.96 9.73 -20.19
CA ALA A 171 6.29 9.90 -18.90
C ALA A 171 5.43 8.68 -18.55
N ARG A 172 4.64 8.18 -19.52
CA ARG A 172 3.84 6.95 -19.36
C ARG A 172 4.70 5.72 -19.07
N LYS A 173 5.87 5.59 -19.70
CA LYS A 173 6.80 4.48 -19.42
C LYS A 173 7.34 4.54 -18.00
N ILE A 174 7.72 5.73 -17.52
CA ILE A 174 8.18 5.93 -16.14
C ILE A 174 7.10 5.48 -15.16
N TYR A 175 5.86 5.93 -15.35
CA TYR A 175 4.72 5.52 -14.52
C TYR A 175 4.57 3.99 -14.45
N HIS A 176 4.52 3.31 -15.61
CA HIS A 176 4.38 1.86 -15.63
C HIS A 176 5.58 1.11 -15.04
N GLN A 177 6.79 1.63 -15.20
CA GLN A 177 7.98 1.06 -14.59
C GLN A 177 7.93 1.18 -13.06
N ILE A 178 7.46 2.32 -12.55
CA ILE A 178 7.29 2.60 -11.12
C ILE A 178 6.22 1.72 -10.49
N GLN A 179 5.12 1.42 -11.19
CA GLN A 179 4.10 0.47 -10.70
C GLN A 179 4.66 -0.92 -10.38
N GLY A 180 5.76 -1.32 -11.04
CA GLY A 180 6.45 -2.58 -10.80
C GLY A 180 7.57 -2.51 -9.75
N GLN A 181 7.89 -1.34 -9.20
CA GLN A 181 8.95 -1.19 -8.21
C GLN A 181 8.48 -1.57 -6.82
N HIS A 182 9.38 -2.21 -6.07
CA HIS A 182 9.20 -2.56 -4.68
C HIS A 182 10.21 -1.79 -3.85
N ILE A 183 9.74 -1.05 -2.84
CA ILE A 183 10.62 -0.35 -1.89
C ILE A 183 10.82 -1.27 -0.70
N SER A 184 12.06 -1.71 -0.49
CA SER A 184 12.40 -2.54 0.66
C SER A 184 12.55 -1.69 1.90
N GLN A 185 11.89 -2.09 2.99
CA GLN A 185 12.07 -1.55 4.32
C GLN A 185 12.26 -2.72 5.29
N GLU A 186 13.32 -2.66 6.11
CA GLU A 186 13.66 -3.77 7.01
C GLU A 186 12.70 -3.87 8.19
N SER A 187 12.28 -2.72 8.72
CA SER A 187 11.44 -2.63 9.91
C SER A 187 9.97 -2.95 9.64
N PHE A 188 9.47 -2.65 8.44
CA PHE A 188 8.09 -2.92 8.07
C PHE A 188 7.96 -3.31 6.58
N PRO A 189 7.28 -4.42 6.26
CA PRO A 189 7.19 -4.89 4.89
C PRO A 189 6.15 -4.10 4.08
N LEU A 190 6.55 -3.63 2.90
CA LEU A 190 5.66 -3.05 1.90
C LEU A 190 5.45 -4.07 0.78
N ASP A 191 4.21 -4.28 0.34
CA ASP A 191 3.99 -4.98 -0.93
C ASP A 191 4.14 -4.00 -2.11
N ASN A 192 4.07 -4.50 -3.34
CA ASN A 192 4.19 -3.64 -4.54
C ASN A 192 3.11 -2.56 -4.59
N ARG A 193 1.90 -2.82 -4.05
CA ARG A 193 0.80 -1.86 -4.08
C ARG A 193 1.03 -0.74 -3.08
N LEU A 194 1.52 -1.05 -1.88
CA LEU A 194 1.92 -0.07 -0.87
C LEU A 194 3.14 0.72 -1.33
N SER A 195 4.13 0.04 -1.92
CA SER A 195 5.29 0.70 -2.55
C SER A 195 4.83 1.70 -3.61
N PHE A 196 3.88 1.32 -4.46
CA PHE A 196 3.31 2.24 -5.44
C PHE A 196 2.56 3.42 -4.80
N GLY A 197 1.86 3.17 -3.69
CA GLY A 197 1.19 4.23 -2.92
C GLY A 197 2.15 5.30 -2.39
N GLU A 198 3.37 4.94 -2.03
CA GLU A 198 4.42 5.90 -1.65
C GLU A 198 4.76 6.85 -2.81
N PHE A 199 5.00 6.32 -4.01
CA PHE A 199 5.25 7.17 -5.19
C PHE A 199 4.05 8.08 -5.52
N LEU A 200 2.82 7.58 -5.38
CA LEU A 200 1.63 8.42 -5.57
C LEU A 200 1.56 9.54 -4.53
N LYS A 201 1.90 9.28 -3.26
CA LYS A 201 1.97 10.31 -2.22
C LYS A 201 2.98 11.39 -2.59
N LEU A 202 4.19 11.01 -3.00
CA LEU A 202 5.24 11.97 -3.36
C LEU A 202 4.87 12.78 -4.60
N SER A 203 4.18 12.16 -5.58
CA SER A 203 3.66 12.87 -6.76
C SER A 203 2.52 13.83 -6.40
N ASP A 204 1.74 13.52 -5.36
CA ASP A 204 0.68 14.39 -4.86
C ASP A 204 1.22 15.58 -4.05
N GLN A 205 2.37 15.40 -3.38
CA GLN A 205 3.13 16.42 -2.63
C GLN A 205 4.12 17.22 -3.49
N PRO A 206 3.85 17.33 -4.80
CA PRO A 206 4.84 17.52 -5.89
C PRO A 206 6.32 17.46 -5.47
N LYS A 207 6.76 16.33 -4.90
CA LYS A 207 8.19 16.03 -4.67
C LYS A 207 8.79 15.26 -5.84
N ILE A 208 7.93 14.53 -6.58
CA ILE A 208 8.27 13.85 -7.82
C ILE A 208 7.20 14.13 -8.89
N GLY A 209 7.51 13.80 -10.13
CA GLY A 209 6.51 13.83 -11.21
C GLY A 209 6.88 12.97 -12.40
N TRP A 210 5.99 12.93 -13.39
CA TRP A 210 6.09 11.98 -14.50
C TRP A 210 6.62 12.63 -15.77
N HIS A 211 6.18 13.87 -16.03
CA HIS A 211 6.59 14.67 -17.18
C HIS A 211 7.94 15.36 -16.91
N ILE A 212 8.81 15.55 -17.92
CA ILE A 212 10.14 16.16 -17.70
C ILE A 212 10.07 17.55 -17.00
N ASP A 213 9.05 18.34 -17.36
CA ASP A 213 8.79 19.67 -16.82
C ASP A 213 7.81 19.68 -15.62
N TRP A 214 7.64 18.56 -14.91
CA TRP A 214 6.65 18.41 -13.84
C TRP A 214 6.80 19.44 -12.71
N GLU A 215 8.04 19.77 -12.34
CA GLU A 215 8.33 20.70 -11.24
C GLU A 215 7.75 22.08 -11.56
N MET A 216 7.99 22.60 -12.76
CA MET A 216 7.41 23.88 -13.22
C MET A 216 5.88 23.84 -13.33
N ARG A 217 5.31 22.68 -13.65
CA ARG A 217 3.86 22.50 -13.84
C ARG A 217 3.12 22.39 -12.49
N TYR A 218 3.71 21.78 -11.48
CA TYR A 218 3.00 21.35 -10.28
C TYR A 218 3.64 21.73 -8.93
N ALA A 219 4.96 21.96 -8.85
CA ALA A 219 5.66 22.29 -7.60
C ALA A 219 5.64 23.80 -7.33
N LYS A 220 4.48 24.32 -6.88
CA LYS A 220 4.29 25.73 -6.49
C LYS A 220 4.29 25.94 -4.99
#